data_AF-A0A2V1BRU7-F1
#
_entry.id   AF-A0A2V1BRU7-F1
#
_cell.length_a   1.000
_cell.length_b   1.000
_cell.length_c   1.000
_cell.angle_alpha   90.00
_cell.angle_beta   90.00
_cell.angle_gamma   90.00
#
_symmetry.space_group_name_H-M   'P 1'
#
loop_
_entity.id
_entity.type
_entity.pdbx_description
1 polymer ?
#
loop_
_entity_poly.entity_id
_entity_poly.type
_entity_poly.pdbx_seq_one_letter_code
_entity_poly.pdbx_strand_id
1 'polypeptide(L)'
;LTSPWMNHTQWAARYQGARRDILVNITKIRACSLGQELPVGRYEGEDLVSPEEDERKMAMLIAAMDRAFDRCEETLSRTGRPILCWLHTYHGSRFYPKPFKPLFREASRQKYRWLWKNLL
;
A
#
# COMPACT_ATOMS: atom_id res chain seq x y z
N LEU A 1 22.48 4.97 11.00
CA LEU A 1 21.56 3.93 11.52
C LEU A 1 20.76 3.37 10.35
N THR A 2 21.25 2.31 9.72
CA THR A 2 20.59 1.66 8.57
C THR A 2 19.76 0.52 9.14
N SER A 3 18.44 0.56 9.01
CA SER A 3 17.58 -0.52 9.52
C SER A 3 17.85 -1.81 8.74
N PRO A 4 17.60 -3.00 9.32
CA PRO A 4 17.75 -4.28 8.60
C PRO A 4 16.99 -4.28 7.26
N TRP A 5 15.82 -3.65 7.21
CA TRP A 5 15.04 -3.48 5.99
C TRP A 5 15.82 -2.72 4.90
N MET A 6 16.47 -1.60 5.24
CA MET A 6 17.25 -0.81 4.28
C MET A 6 18.43 -1.58 3.69
N ASN A 7 19.05 -2.49 4.47
CA ASN A 7 20.11 -3.37 3.97
C ASN A 7 19.54 -4.44 3.03
N HIS A 8 18.41 -5.06 3.37
CA HIS A 8 17.76 -6.07 2.53
C HIS A 8 17.26 -5.50 1.19
N THR A 9 16.67 -4.31 1.19
CA THR A 9 16.24 -3.66 -0.05
C THR A 9 17.37 -2.96 -0.80
N GLN A 10 18.61 -3.03 -0.27
CA GLN A 10 19.78 -2.30 -0.77
C GLN A 10 19.47 -0.82 -1.07
N TRP A 11 18.70 -0.19 -0.18
CA TRP A 11 18.08 1.11 -0.43
C TRP A 11 19.12 2.18 -0.83
N ALA A 12 20.26 2.19 -0.14
CA ALA A 12 21.34 3.14 -0.41
C ALA A 12 21.92 3.00 -1.84
N ALA A 13 22.08 1.76 -2.33
CA ALA A 13 22.56 1.49 -3.67
C ALA A 13 21.48 1.75 -4.73
N ARG A 14 20.23 1.33 -4.46
CA ARG A 14 19.08 1.52 -5.37
C ARG A 14 18.81 2.98 -5.70
N TYR A 15 18.98 3.85 -4.70
CA TYR A 15 18.76 5.29 -4.81
C TYR A 15 20.07 6.09 -4.91
N GLN A 16 21.20 5.43 -5.19
CA GLN A 16 22.45 6.13 -5.43
C GLN A 16 22.34 6.95 -6.72
N GLY A 17 22.55 8.26 -6.63
CA GLY A 17 22.34 9.18 -7.76
C GLY A 17 20.87 9.51 -8.05
N ALA A 18 19.92 8.95 -7.30
CA ALA A 18 18.51 9.29 -7.48
C ALA A 18 18.20 10.71 -6.99
N ARG A 19 17.40 11.42 -7.79
CA ARG A 19 16.95 12.79 -7.52
C ARG A 19 15.83 12.78 -6.48
N ARG A 20 16.23 13.05 -5.24
CA ARG A 20 15.33 13.04 -4.06
C ARG A 20 14.19 14.05 -4.18
N ASP A 21 14.40 15.14 -4.91
CA ASP A 21 13.40 16.15 -5.23
C ASP A 21 12.22 15.58 -6.02
N ILE A 22 12.51 14.77 -7.05
CA ILE A 22 11.48 14.10 -7.86
C ILE A 22 10.76 13.04 -7.01
N LEU A 23 11.51 12.24 -6.24
CA LEU A 23 10.92 11.24 -5.35
C LEU A 23 9.97 11.87 -4.31
N VAL A 24 10.37 12.99 -3.73
CA VAL A 24 9.51 13.74 -2.79
C VAL A 24 8.26 14.27 -3.50
N ASN A 25 8.36 14.72 -4.75
CA ASN A 25 7.18 15.15 -5.50
C ASN A 25 6.24 13.99 -5.82
N ILE A 26 6.76 12.82 -6.21
CA ILE A 26 5.96 11.60 -6.40
C ILE A 26 5.22 11.22 -5.11
N THR A 27 5.86 11.31 -3.94
CA THR A 27 5.17 11.00 -2.67
C THR A 27 4.06 11.99 -2.28
N LYS A 28 4.01 13.18 -2.89
CA LYS A 28 2.94 14.17 -2.66
C LYS A 28 1.74 13.95 -3.57
N ILE A 29 1.93 13.23 -4.69
CA ILE A 29 0.85 12.84 -5.58
C ILE A 29 -0.05 11.90 -4.79
N ARG A 30 -1.33 12.24 -4.69
CA ARG A 30 -2.31 11.40 -4.00
C ARG A 30 -2.89 10.40 -4.98
N ALA A 31 -3.13 9.17 -4.55
CA ALA A 31 -3.84 8.17 -5.35
C ALA A 31 -5.22 8.62 -5.86
N CYS A 32 -5.82 9.68 -5.30
CA CYS A 32 -7.07 10.25 -5.80
C CYS A 32 -6.93 11.06 -7.10
N SER A 33 -5.70 11.34 -7.58
CA SER A 33 -5.46 12.01 -8.87
C SER A 33 -5.15 11.04 -10.01
N LEU A 34 -5.22 9.73 -9.77
CA LEU A 34 -4.94 8.70 -10.78
C LEU A 34 -6.08 8.62 -11.80
N GLY A 35 -5.76 8.78 -13.08
CA GLY A 35 -6.72 8.69 -14.20
C GLY A 35 -6.69 9.87 -15.16
N GLN A 36 -5.82 10.84 -14.94
CA GLN A 36 -5.49 11.92 -15.87
C GLN A 36 -3.96 12.04 -15.97
N GLU A 37 -3.47 12.72 -17.00
CA GLU A 37 -2.04 13.06 -17.10
C GLU A 37 -1.57 13.79 -15.85
N LEU A 38 -0.47 13.31 -15.27
CA LEU A 38 -0.01 13.75 -13.96
C LEU A 38 1.39 14.36 -14.07
N PRO A 39 1.55 15.67 -13.83
CA PRO A 39 2.87 16.29 -13.79
C PRO A 39 3.63 15.85 -12.54
N VAL A 40 4.69 15.08 -12.75
CA VAL A 40 5.54 14.52 -11.69
C VAL A 40 6.58 15.54 -11.21
N GLY A 41 7.08 16.37 -12.13
CA GLY A 41 8.06 17.42 -11.86
C GLY A 41 8.88 17.77 -13.10
N ARG A 42 9.95 18.55 -12.93
CA ARG A 42 10.84 18.95 -14.04
C ARG A 42 12.22 18.34 -13.87
N TYR A 43 12.79 17.80 -14.94
CA TYR A 43 14.13 17.20 -14.96
C TYR A 43 14.89 17.71 -16.19
N GLU A 44 16.10 18.23 -15.98
CA GLU A 44 17.00 18.72 -17.05
C GLU A 44 16.35 19.70 -18.05
N GLY A 45 15.28 20.39 -17.62
CA GLY A 45 14.55 21.34 -18.46
C GLY A 45 13.25 20.79 -19.06
N GLU A 46 13.03 19.47 -19.02
CA GLU A 46 11.83 18.79 -19.50
C GLU A 46 10.83 18.52 -18.36
N ASP A 47 9.55 18.67 -18.64
CA ASP A 47 8.49 18.34 -17.70
C ASP A 47 8.21 16.83 -17.77
N LEU A 48 8.44 16.12 -16.66
CA LEU A 48 8.06 14.73 -16.50
C LEU A 48 6.56 14.68 -16.24
N VAL A 49 5.85 14.09 -17.19
CA VAL A 49 4.42 13.82 -17.09
C VAL A 49 4.23 12.31 -17.13
N SER A 50 3.50 11.79 -16.15
CA SER A 50 3.03 10.41 -16.18
C SER A 50 1.82 10.34 -17.12
N PRO A 51 1.85 9.47 -18.15
CA PRO A 51 0.81 9.42 -19.16
C PRO A 51 -0.51 8.91 -18.58
N GLU A 52 -1.63 9.42 -19.10
CA GLU A 52 -2.97 9.03 -18.65
C GLU A 52 -3.19 7.50 -18.67
N GLU A 53 -2.64 6.81 -19.67
CA GLU A 53 -2.81 5.37 -19.80
C GLU A 53 -2.26 4.61 -18.58
N ASP A 54 -1.08 5.00 -18.09
CA ASP A 54 -0.43 4.36 -16.97
C ASP A 54 -1.10 4.75 -15.65
N GLU A 55 -1.51 6.01 -15.52
CA GLU A 55 -2.32 6.49 -14.41
C GLU A 55 -3.66 5.74 -14.31
N ARG A 56 -4.29 5.45 -15.46
CA ARG A 56 -5.53 4.66 -15.51
C ARG A 56 -5.30 3.21 -15.12
N LYS A 57 -4.18 2.60 -15.52
CA LYS A 57 -3.79 1.25 -15.06
C LYS A 57 -3.59 1.25 -13.54
N MET A 58 -2.92 2.26 -12.99
CA MET A 58 -2.75 2.40 -11.53
C MET A 58 -4.09 2.57 -10.80
N ALA A 59 -4.99 3.41 -11.33
CA ALA A 59 -6.34 3.56 -10.79
C ALA A 59 -7.12 2.23 -10.78
N MET A 60 -7.02 1.44 -11.85
CA MET A 60 -7.62 0.10 -11.92
C MET A 60 -7.03 -0.85 -10.89
N LEU A 61 -5.71 -0.84 -10.67
CA LEU A 61 -5.05 -1.66 -9.65
C LEU A 61 -5.54 -1.29 -8.25
N ILE A 62 -5.63 0.00 -7.93
CA ILE A 62 -6.14 0.47 -6.64
C ILE A 62 -7.59 0.03 -6.44
N ALA A 63 -8.44 0.16 -7.46
CA ALA A 63 -9.82 -0.30 -7.40
C ALA A 63 -9.93 -1.83 -7.24
N ALA A 64 -9.05 -2.60 -7.88
CA ALA A 64 -8.99 -4.04 -7.70
C ALA A 64 -8.56 -4.42 -6.27
N MET A 65 -7.62 -3.67 -5.68
CA MET A 65 -7.22 -3.86 -4.29
C MET A 65 -8.36 -3.55 -3.31
N ASP A 66 -9.14 -2.50 -3.53
CA ASP A 66 -10.33 -2.23 -2.71
C ASP A 66 -11.28 -3.43 -2.69
N ARG A 67 -11.58 -3.99 -3.87
CA ARG A 67 -12.42 -5.20 -3.99
C ARG A 67 -11.80 -6.40 -3.29
N ALA A 68 -10.47 -6.55 -3.34
CA ALA A 68 -9.78 -7.61 -2.63
C ALA A 68 -9.91 -7.44 -1.10
N PHE A 69 -9.78 -6.21 -0.59
CA PHE A 69 -10.01 -5.92 0.82
C PHE A 69 -11.45 -6.22 1.24
N ASP A 70 -12.44 -5.81 0.45
CA ASP A 70 -13.85 -6.11 0.72
C ASP A 70 -14.11 -7.62 0.80
N ARG A 71 -13.59 -8.38 -0.16
CA ARG A 71 -13.71 -9.85 -0.18
C ARG A 71 -12.99 -10.52 0.99
N CYS A 72 -11.81 -10.01 1.36
CA CYS A 72 -11.09 -10.51 2.53
C CYS A 72 -11.89 -10.28 3.81
N GLU A 73 -12.50 -9.10 3.97
CA GLU A 73 -13.36 -8.80 5.12
C GLU A 73 -14.63 -9.68 5.16
N GLU A 74 -15.26 -9.91 4.01
CA GLU A 74 -16.39 -10.83 3.89
C GLU A 74 -15.99 -12.29 4.21
N THR A 75 -14.82 -12.72 3.74
CA THR A 75 -14.31 -14.06 4.05
C THR A 75 -14.05 -14.20 5.55
N LEU A 76 -13.44 -13.19 6.17
CA LEU A 76 -13.21 -13.16 7.61
C LEU A 76 -14.50 -13.22 8.42
N SER A 77 -15.57 -12.55 7.98
CA SER A 77 -16.87 -12.58 8.68
C SER A 77 -17.56 -13.94 8.61
N ARG A 78 -17.32 -14.70 7.54
CA ARG A 78 -17.85 -16.06 7.34
C ARG A 78 -16.95 -17.16 7.92
N THR A 79 -15.70 -16.84 8.28
CA THR A 79 -14.72 -17.82 8.75
C THR A 79 -14.95 -18.17 10.22
N GLY A 80 -14.95 -19.47 10.52
CA GLY A 80 -15.13 -19.97 11.89
C GLY A 80 -13.98 -19.59 12.83
N ARG A 81 -14.30 -19.49 14.12
CA ARG A 81 -13.35 -19.12 15.19
C ARG A 81 -12.04 -19.93 15.19
N PRO A 82 -12.01 -21.26 14.99
CA PRO A 82 -10.76 -22.02 15.01
C PRO A 82 -9.73 -21.54 13.98
N ILE A 83 -10.19 -21.27 12.75
CA ILE A 83 -9.34 -20.78 11.67
C ILE A 83 -8.88 -19.35 11.96
N LEU A 84 -9.76 -18.49 12.47
CA LEU A 84 -9.39 -17.11 12.85
C LEU A 84 -8.34 -17.07 13.98
N CYS A 85 -8.44 -17.96 14.96
CA CYS A 85 -7.42 -18.09 16.02
C CYS A 85 -6.09 -18.62 15.46
N TRP A 86 -6.14 -19.56 14.51
CA TRP A 86 -4.95 -20.05 13.82
C TRP A 86 -4.27 -18.95 13.01
N LEU A 87 -5.02 -18.12 12.28
CA LEU A 87 -4.49 -16.99 11.52
C LEU A 87 -3.75 -15.98 12.41
N HIS A 88 -4.19 -15.80 13.66
CA HIS A 88 -3.57 -14.91 14.63
C HIS A 88 -2.38 -15.57 15.37
N THR A 89 -2.14 -16.86 15.14
CA THR A 89 -1.07 -17.61 15.77
C THR A 89 0.23 -17.43 14.97
N TYR A 90 1.14 -16.62 15.49
CA TYR A 90 2.44 -16.35 14.84
C TYR A 90 3.49 -17.47 15.06
N HIS A 91 3.37 -18.23 16.16
CA HIS A 91 4.31 -19.30 16.51
C HIS A 91 3.67 -20.68 16.33
N GLY A 92 4.30 -21.56 15.54
CA GLY A 92 3.79 -22.90 15.24
C GLY A 92 3.61 -23.83 16.46
N SER A 93 4.19 -23.49 17.61
CA SER A 93 4.12 -24.31 18.85
C SER A 93 3.06 -23.89 19.85
N ARG A 94 2.38 -22.73 19.68
CA ARG A 94 1.42 -22.22 20.67
C ARG A 94 0.17 -21.65 20.00
N PHE A 95 -0.97 -22.29 20.20
CA PHE A 95 -2.26 -21.77 19.76
C PHE A 95 -2.63 -20.47 20.49
N TYR A 96 -2.97 -19.42 19.75
CA TYR A 96 -3.45 -18.16 20.31
C TYR A 96 -4.98 -18.12 20.33
N PRO A 97 -5.64 -18.13 21.50
CA PRO A 97 -7.09 -18.35 21.61
C PRO A 97 -7.96 -17.14 21.25
N LYS A 98 -7.34 -16.03 20.84
CA LYS A 98 -8.03 -14.81 20.41
C LYS A 98 -8.07 -14.79 18.88
N PRO A 99 -9.28 -14.74 18.28
CA PRO A 99 -9.42 -14.78 16.84
C PRO A 99 -8.83 -13.52 16.21
N PHE A 100 -8.33 -13.65 14.99
CA PHE A 100 -8.11 -12.51 14.12
C PHE A 100 -9.43 -11.79 13.89
N LYS A 101 -9.41 -10.46 14.04
CA LYS A 101 -10.61 -9.64 13.94
C LYS A 101 -10.44 -8.57 12.87
N PRO A 102 -11.48 -8.27 12.08
CA PRO A 102 -11.45 -7.14 11.16
C PRO A 102 -11.34 -5.83 11.95
N LEU A 103 -10.95 -4.75 11.25
CA LEU A 103 -10.94 -3.40 11.81
C LEU A 103 -12.37 -3.03 12.23
N PHE A 104 -12.59 -2.99 13.55
CA PHE A 104 -13.92 -2.82 14.16
C PHE A 104 -14.59 -1.49 13.83
N ARG A 105 -13.80 -0.42 13.74
CA ARG A 105 -14.32 0.91 13.47
C ARG A 105 -14.21 1.20 11.99
N GLU A 106 -15.32 1.60 11.39
CA GLU A 106 -15.36 2.03 9.99
C GLU A 106 -14.35 3.15 9.71
N ALA A 107 -14.22 4.11 10.63
CA ALA A 107 -13.19 5.15 10.57
C ALA A 107 -11.75 4.58 10.54
N SER A 108 -11.46 3.52 11.31
CA SER A 108 -10.14 2.87 11.29
C SER A 108 -9.90 2.11 9.98
N ARG A 109 -10.95 1.50 9.42
CA ARG A 109 -10.91 0.81 8.13
C ARG A 109 -10.66 1.77 6.98
N GLN A 110 -11.43 2.86 6.93
CA GLN A 110 -11.23 3.93 5.95
C GLN A 110 -9.85 4.55 6.09
N LYS A 111 -9.37 4.81 7.32
CA LYS A 111 -8.01 5.30 7.56
C LYS A 111 -6.95 4.30 7.09
N TYR A 112 -7.13 3.01 7.33
CA TYR A 112 -6.19 1.97 6.88
C TYR A 112 -6.13 1.89 5.35
N ARG A 113 -7.27 1.88 4.67
CA ARG A 113 -7.34 1.90 3.20
C ARG A 113 -6.74 3.18 2.63
N TRP A 114 -7.03 4.33 3.25
CA TRP A 114 -6.44 5.61 2.85
C TRP A 114 -4.92 5.60 3.02
N LEU A 115 -4.40 5.13 4.15
CA LEU A 115 -2.94 5.03 4.36
C LEU A 115 -2.30 4.12 3.31
N TRP A 116 -2.89 2.96 3.03
CA TRP A 116 -2.40 2.05 1.99
C TRP A 116 -2.38 2.70 0.61
N LYS A 117 -3.45 3.42 0.23
CA LYS A 117 -3.53 4.10 -1.06
C LYS A 117 -2.54 5.26 -1.21
N ASN A 118 -2.12 5.90 -0.12
CA ASN A 118 -1.12 6.97 -0.20
C ASN A 118 0.33 6.47 -0.03
N LEU A 119 0.52 5.20 0.32
CA LEU A 119 1.83 4.56 0.45
C LEU A 119 2.19 3.69 -0.77
N LEU A 120 1.23 3.45 -1.65
CA LEU A 120 1.40 2.87 -2.99
C LEU A 120 1.66 3.99 -4.00
#